data_AF-A0A7X5V4X5-F1
#
_entry.id   AF-A0A7X5V4X5-F1
#
_cell.length_a   1.000
_cell.length_b   1.000
_cell.length_c   1.000
_cell.angle_alpha   90.00
_cell.angle_beta   90.00
_cell.angle_gamma   90.00
#
_symmetry.space_group_name_H-M   'P 1'
#
loop_
_entity.id
_entity.type
_entity.pdbx_description
1 polymer ?
#
loop_
_entity_poly.entity_id
_entity_poly.type
_entity_poly.pdbx_seq_one_letter_code
_entity_poly.pdbx_strand_id
1 'polypeptide(L)'
;MSLVLWALAALAAGVITEEFLGWITPACRFIIRLGARQLPDDSRDRYVEEWYAELLELPQGALTRLVWTVRTLIGVRSIRSTLLEPSPEKNETDPGIADVALRQAIAWPSPARQPTVLRIALGAELRQLRIASGISRADAGWAIRASESKISRLENGRVGIKQRDVVDLLTLYGITDQVTIESFGRLVMQAEQTGWWHQSADQLPSGLPAYVSLEASASLIRLYSTSHIPDLLQTPDYARATLQLGLGTRPSGELERSVELRVQRQKSLTRQDQPVRLWAILDEAALRRPFGGVTVMRAQLEHLIMLSQQPNVTIQVLPFSCGGSMTEAFTLLQYPHTDLPNVVHLEQRTSSLYLDDPSDVDYYRTLMDGLGVQAPAPGKTRDILSTILTFFDA
;
A
#
# COMPACT_ATOMS: atom_id res chain seq x y z
N MET A 1 31.14 21.27 -44.96
CA MET A 1 30.55 19.92 -45.12
C MET A 1 29.76 19.44 -43.89
N SER A 2 29.77 20.14 -42.74
CA SER A 2 29.09 19.64 -41.50
C SER A 2 27.64 20.13 -41.29
N LEU A 3 27.29 21.33 -41.76
CA LEU A 3 25.95 21.91 -41.54
C LEU A 3 24.85 21.32 -42.43
N VAL A 4 25.18 21.00 -43.68
CA VAL A 4 24.23 20.41 -44.65
C VAL A 4 23.89 18.97 -44.28
N LEU A 5 24.86 18.20 -43.76
CA LEU A 5 24.64 16.84 -43.27
C LEU A 5 23.76 16.80 -42.01
N TRP A 6 23.90 17.79 -41.11
CA TRP A 6 23.01 17.93 -39.95
C TRP A 6 21.59 18.34 -40.34
N ALA A 7 21.43 19.26 -41.30
CA ALA A 7 20.12 19.67 -41.80
C ALA A 7 19.40 18.52 -42.53
N LEU A 8 20.13 17.73 -43.33
CA LEU A 8 19.58 16.53 -43.99
C LEU A 8 19.25 15.41 -43.01
N ALA A 9 20.04 15.21 -41.95
CA ALA A 9 19.74 14.25 -40.88
C ALA A 9 18.51 14.68 -40.05
N ALA A 10 18.35 15.98 -39.79
CA ALA A 10 17.18 16.51 -39.10
C ALA A 10 15.90 16.45 -39.97
N LEU A 11 16.02 16.70 -41.28
CA LEU A 11 14.92 16.51 -42.23
C LEU A 11 14.56 15.03 -42.39
N ALA A 12 15.55 14.12 -42.48
CA ALA A 12 15.31 12.68 -42.50
C ALA A 12 14.67 12.19 -41.20
N ALA A 13 15.12 12.68 -40.03
CA ALA A 13 14.50 12.38 -38.75
C ALA A 13 13.07 12.93 -38.67
N GLY A 14 12.82 14.13 -39.19
CA GLY A 14 11.50 14.76 -39.26
C GLY A 14 10.50 13.99 -40.13
N VAL A 15 10.94 13.56 -41.32
CA VAL A 15 10.12 12.75 -42.27
C VAL A 15 9.88 11.34 -41.71
N ILE A 16 10.88 10.71 -41.08
CA ILE A 16 10.73 9.42 -40.40
C ILE A 16 9.76 9.55 -39.21
N THR A 17 9.76 10.69 -38.50
CA THR A 17 8.78 10.91 -37.43
C THR A 17 7.37 11.14 -37.95
N GLU A 18 7.13 11.89 -39.02
CA GLU A 18 5.76 12.10 -39.54
C GLU A 18 5.14 10.82 -40.13
N GLU A 19 5.90 10.01 -40.89
CA GLU A 19 5.40 8.74 -41.41
C GLU A 19 5.19 7.69 -40.31
N PHE A 20 6.09 7.62 -39.32
CA PHE A 20 5.96 6.70 -38.19
C PHE A 20 4.80 7.05 -37.26
N LEU A 21 4.55 8.36 -37.03
CA LEU A 21 3.41 8.83 -36.24
C LEU A 21 2.07 8.62 -36.96
N GLY A 22 2.05 8.76 -38.30
CA GLY A 22 0.86 8.56 -39.13
C GLY A 22 0.30 7.13 -39.13
N TRP A 23 1.14 6.12 -38.85
CA TRP A 23 0.73 4.71 -38.77
C TRP A 23 0.20 4.27 -37.41
N ILE A 24 0.47 5.02 -36.33
CA ILE A 24 0.10 4.60 -34.98
C ILE A 24 -1.41 4.60 -34.78
N THR A 25 -2.12 5.60 -35.29
CA THR A 25 -3.59 5.61 -35.21
C THR A 25 -4.22 4.47 -36.01
N PRO A 26 -3.87 4.23 -37.30
CA PRO A 26 -4.30 3.03 -38.03
C PRO A 26 -4.00 1.71 -37.31
N ALA A 27 -2.81 1.56 -36.72
CA ALA A 27 -2.42 0.37 -35.97
C ALA A 27 -3.27 0.18 -34.70
N CYS A 28 -3.48 1.23 -33.91
CA CYS A 28 -4.40 1.21 -32.76
C CYS A 28 -5.83 0.84 -33.20
N ARG A 29 -6.31 1.37 -34.34
CA ARG A 29 -7.63 1.02 -34.86
C ARG A 29 -7.74 -0.45 -35.27
N PHE A 30 -6.71 -1.00 -35.90
CA PHE A 30 -6.65 -2.41 -36.26
C PHE A 30 -6.65 -3.30 -35.02
N ILE A 31 -5.88 -2.92 -33.99
CA ILE A 31 -5.77 -3.63 -32.73
C ILE A 31 -7.10 -3.63 -31.94
N ILE A 32 -7.79 -2.48 -31.86
CA ILE A 32 -9.12 -2.38 -31.21
C ILE A 32 -10.12 -3.30 -31.90
N ARG A 33 -10.15 -3.33 -33.24
CA ARG A 33 -11.00 -4.24 -34.01
C ARG A 33 -10.63 -5.71 -33.83
N LEU A 34 -9.34 -6.02 -33.65
CA LEU A 34 -8.87 -7.37 -33.34
C LEU A 34 -9.33 -7.83 -31.93
N GLY A 35 -9.36 -6.91 -30.96
CA GLY A 35 -9.92 -7.13 -29.63
C GLY A 35 -11.43 -7.35 -29.65
N ALA A 36 -12.17 -6.53 -30.40
CA ALA A 36 -13.62 -6.64 -30.52
C ALA A 36 -14.09 -7.98 -31.07
N ARG A 37 -13.33 -8.61 -31.99
CA ARG A 37 -13.63 -9.95 -32.52
C ARG A 37 -13.64 -11.06 -31.46
N GLN A 38 -13.06 -10.81 -30.28
CA GLN A 38 -13.04 -11.76 -29.17
C GLN A 38 -14.23 -11.60 -28.21
N LEU A 39 -15.11 -10.62 -28.46
CA LEU A 39 -16.33 -10.36 -27.68
C LEU A 39 -17.58 -10.95 -28.37
N PRO A 40 -18.68 -11.19 -27.62
CA PRO A 40 -19.98 -11.54 -28.18
C PRO A 40 -20.51 -10.47 -29.15
N ASP A 41 -21.26 -10.88 -30.18
CA ASP A 41 -21.65 -10.02 -31.32
C ASP A 41 -22.39 -8.74 -30.90
N ASP A 42 -23.21 -8.80 -29.85
CA ASP A 42 -24.00 -7.68 -29.31
C ASP A 42 -23.17 -6.60 -28.60
N SER A 43 -21.92 -6.93 -28.25
CA SER A 43 -21.03 -6.10 -27.44
C SER A 43 -19.86 -5.53 -28.24
N ARG A 44 -19.65 -6.02 -29.47
CA ARG A 44 -18.51 -5.62 -30.32
C ARG A 44 -18.55 -4.16 -30.71
N ASP A 45 -19.70 -3.69 -31.17
CA ASP A 45 -19.83 -2.34 -31.72
C ASP A 45 -19.70 -1.29 -30.61
N ARG A 46 -20.29 -1.55 -29.44
CA ARG A 46 -20.13 -0.71 -28.24
C ARG A 46 -18.67 -0.63 -27.77
N TYR A 47 -17.98 -1.78 -27.72
CA TYR A 47 -16.55 -1.81 -27.39
C TYR A 47 -15.70 -1.05 -28.41
N VAL A 48 -16.03 -1.12 -29.70
CA VAL A 48 -15.27 -0.37 -30.71
C VAL A 48 -15.51 1.14 -30.58
N GLU A 49 -16.75 1.56 -30.30
CA GLU A 49 -17.13 2.97 -30.16
C GLU A 49 -16.53 3.62 -28.90
N GLU A 50 -16.68 3.00 -27.73
CA GLU A 50 -16.16 3.51 -26.46
C GLU A 50 -14.63 3.69 -26.51
N TRP A 51 -13.92 2.71 -27.06
CA TRP A 51 -12.47 2.74 -27.14
C TRP A 51 -11.94 3.68 -28.23
N TYR A 52 -12.73 3.95 -29.27
CA TYR A 52 -12.38 5.01 -30.23
C TYR A 52 -12.55 6.41 -29.65
N ALA A 53 -13.55 6.63 -28.80
CA ALA A 53 -13.71 7.89 -28.09
C ALA A 53 -12.50 8.16 -27.18
N GLU A 54 -12.10 7.18 -26.37
CA GLU A 54 -10.91 7.32 -25.50
C GLU A 54 -9.61 7.52 -26.28
N LEU A 55 -9.43 6.85 -27.43
CA LEU A 55 -8.23 7.02 -28.27
C LEU A 55 -8.09 8.46 -28.81
N LEU A 56 -9.21 9.15 -29.03
CA LEU A 56 -9.25 10.54 -29.51
C LEU A 56 -9.01 11.56 -28.39
N GLU A 57 -9.31 11.21 -27.13
CA GLU A 57 -9.13 12.06 -25.95
C GLU A 57 -7.71 12.02 -25.37
N LEU A 58 -6.88 11.06 -25.78
CA LEU A 58 -5.51 10.93 -25.28
C LEU A 58 -4.61 12.14 -25.66
N PRO A 59 -3.82 12.68 -24.71
CA PRO A 59 -2.93 13.81 -24.95
C PRO A 59 -1.95 13.55 -26.11
N GLN A 60 -1.59 14.61 -26.84
CA GLN A 60 -0.80 14.55 -28.08
C GLN A 60 0.57 13.89 -27.83
N GLY A 61 0.75 12.66 -28.32
CA GLY A 61 1.99 11.90 -28.22
C GLY A 61 1.79 10.43 -28.58
N ALA A 62 2.34 9.98 -29.70
CA ALA A 62 1.99 8.66 -30.24
C ALA A 62 2.58 7.47 -29.46
N LEU A 63 3.69 7.68 -28.72
CA LEU A 63 4.23 6.68 -27.79
C LEU A 63 3.29 6.46 -26.60
N THR A 64 2.65 7.51 -26.08
CA THR A 64 1.67 7.43 -24.99
C THR A 64 0.44 6.62 -25.43
N ARG A 65 -0.03 6.83 -26.66
CA ARG A 65 -1.15 6.06 -27.25
C ARG A 65 -0.82 4.59 -27.46
N LEU A 66 0.40 4.29 -27.91
CA LEU A 66 0.85 2.92 -28.18
C LEU A 66 1.11 2.12 -26.88
N VAL A 67 1.78 2.74 -25.89
CA VAL A 67 2.00 2.12 -24.56
C VAL A 67 0.69 1.85 -23.84
N TRP A 68 -0.27 2.79 -23.93
CA TRP A 68 -1.60 2.60 -23.36
C TRP A 68 -2.36 1.47 -24.07
N THR A 69 -2.35 1.42 -25.41
CA THR A 69 -3.05 0.38 -26.18
C THR A 69 -2.49 -1.02 -25.91
N VAL A 70 -1.16 -1.18 -25.82
CA VAL A 70 -0.51 -2.47 -25.50
C VAL A 70 -0.82 -2.90 -24.06
N ARG A 71 -0.82 -1.97 -23.10
CA ARG A 71 -1.16 -2.22 -21.70
C ARG A 71 -2.61 -2.70 -21.55
N THR A 72 -3.53 -2.13 -22.31
CA THR A 72 -4.93 -2.56 -22.35
C THR A 72 -5.07 -3.95 -22.96
N LEU A 73 -4.32 -4.29 -24.01
CA LEU A 73 -4.40 -5.60 -24.66
C LEU A 73 -3.98 -6.75 -23.72
N ILE A 74 -3.03 -6.47 -22.83
CA ILE A 74 -2.63 -7.38 -21.74
C ILE A 74 -3.78 -7.55 -20.73
N GLY A 75 -4.51 -6.47 -20.45
CA GLY A 75 -5.72 -6.49 -19.61
C GLY A 75 -6.88 -7.31 -20.21
N VAL A 76 -7.13 -7.19 -21.52
CA VAL A 76 -8.20 -7.95 -22.21
C VAL A 76 -7.91 -9.46 -22.26
N ARG A 77 -6.63 -9.85 -22.37
CA ARG A 77 -6.22 -11.27 -22.28
C ARG A 77 -6.50 -11.87 -20.90
N SER A 78 -6.42 -11.06 -19.84
CA SER A 78 -6.74 -11.45 -18.46
C SER A 78 -8.24 -11.61 -18.22
N ILE A 79 -9.08 -10.86 -18.92
CA ILE A 79 -10.55 -10.95 -18.80
C ILE A 79 -11.09 -12.19 -19.54
N ARG A 80 -10.42 -12.59 -20.63
CA ARG A 80 -10.79 -13.78 -21.43
C ARG A 80 -10.67 -15.10 -20.67
N SER A 81 -9.69 -15.24 -19.77
CA SER A 81 -9.56 -16.46 -18.95
C SER A 81 -10.64 -16.60 -17.87
N THR A 82 -11.35 -15.51 -17.56
CA THR A 82 -12.36 -15.49 -16.48
C THR A 82 -13.80 -15.64 -17.00
N LEU A 83 -14.05 -15.36 -18.28
CA LEU A 83 -15.41 -15.34 -18.86
C LEU A 83 -15.75 -16.51 -19.79
N LEU A 84 -14.80 -17.41 -20.11
CA LEU A 84 -14.99 -18.49 -21.09
C LEU A 84 -14.76 -19.92 -20.55
N GLU A 85 -14.79 -20.13 -19.23
CA GLU A 85 -15.00 -21.49 -18.73
C GLU A 85 -16.50 -21.75 -18.57
N PRO A 86 -17.04 -22.80 -19.23
CA PRO A 86 -18.41 -23.20 -19.01
C PRO A 86 -18.56 -23.67 -17.55
N SER A 87 -19.64 -23.24 -16.90
CA SER A 87 -20.06 -23.74 -15.58
C SER A 87 -19.96 -25.27 -15.56
N PRO A 88 -19.29 -25.89 -14.57
CA PRO A 88 -19.14 -27.33 -14.55
C PRO A 88 -20.50 -27.94 -14.20
N GLU A 89 -21.20 -28.40 -15.23
CA GLU A 89 -22.33 -29.29 -15.06
C GLU A 89 -21.77 -30.66 -14.63
N LYS A 90 -22.27 -31.10 -13.47
CA LYS A 90 -22.09 -32.40 -12.81
C LYS A 90 -21.35 -33.46 -13.62
N ASN A 91 -20.14 -33.80 -13.19
CA ASN A 91 -19.78 -35.21 -13.12
C ASN A 91 -18.91 -35.48 -11.88
N GLU A 92 -19.48 -36.28 -10.99
CA GLU A 92 -18.81 -36.91 -9.87
C GLU A 92 -17.66 -37.77 -10.40
N THR A 93 -16.42 -37.39 -10.13
CA THR A 93 -15.39 -38.26 -9.51
C THR A 93 -14.05 -37.54 -9.44
N ASP A 94 -13.45 -37.60 -8.24
CA ASP A 94 -12.07 -37.26 -7.87
C ASP A 94 -11.81 -35.86 -7.23
N PRO A 95 -11.96 -35.73 -5.90
CA PRO A 95 -11.77 -34.46 -5.18
C PRO A 95 -10.30 -34.05 -4.95
N GLY A 96 -9.31 -34.81 -5.45
CA GLY A 96 -7.90 -34.62 -5.09
C GLY A 96 -7.09 -33.62 -5.94
N ILE A 97 -7.43 -33.44 -7.22
CA ILE A 97 -6.51 -32.79 -8.18
C ILE A 97 -6.86 -31.31 -8.42
N ALA A 98 -8.15 -30.95 -8.41
CA ALA A 98 -8.59 -29.56 -8.59
C ALA A 98 -8.24 -28.66 -7.38
N ASP A 99 -8.27 -29.21 -6.16
CA ASP A 99 -7.92 -28.49 -4.93
C ASP A 99 -6.41 -28.17 -4.86
N VAL A 100 -5.55 -29.02 -5.42
CA VAL A 100 -4.09 -28.78 -5.47
C VAL A 100 -3.73 -27.70 -6.50
N ALA A 101 -4.39 -27.70 -7.66
CA ALA A 101 -4.13 -26.72 -8.73
C ALA A 101 -4.61 -25.30 -8.36
N LEU A 102 -5.77 -25.17 -7.71
CA LEU A 102 -6.27 -23.88 -7.20
C LEU A 102 -5.41 -23.34 -6.04
N ARG A 103 -4.88 -24.22 -5.17
CA ARG A 103 -3.92 -23.83 -4.12
C ARG A 103 -2.56 -23.40 -4.67
N GLN A 104 -2.12 -23.94 -5.80
CA GLN A 104 -0.86 -23.56 -6.45
C GLN A 104 -0.98 -22.31 -7.34
N ALA A 105 -2.13 -22.05 -7.97
CA ALA A 105 -2.38 -20.84 -8.74
C ALA A 105 -2.63 -19.61 -7.83
N ILE A 106 -3.15 -19.82 -6.62
CA ILE A 106 -3.25 -18.83 -5.53
C ILE A 106 -2.09 -19.03 -4.54
N ALA A 107 -0.91 -19.44 -5.03
CA ALA A 107 0.29 -19.48 -4.19
C ALA A 107 0.74 -18.04 -3.90
N TRP A 108 0.14 -17.45 -2.87
CA TRP A 108 0.63 -16.24 -2.24
C TRP A 108 2.12 -16.45 -1.91
N PRO A 109 3.02 -15.47 -2.18
CA PRO A 109 4.41 -15.64 -1.82
C PRO A 109 4.50 -15.98 -0.33
N SER A 110 5.19 -17.08 -0.01
CA SER A 110 5.44 -17.53 1.35
C SER A 110 5.86 -16.34 2.22
N PRO A 111 5.46 -16.27 3.50
CA PRO A 111 5.71 -15.10 4.36
C PRO A 111 7.18 -14.68 4.46
N ALA A 112 8.11 -15.63 4.29
CA ALA A 112 9.54 -15.40 4.22
C ALA A 112 9.99 -14.58 2.99
N ARG A 113 9.07 -14.31 2.05
CA ARG A 113 9.30 -13.57 0.79
C ARG A 113 8.58 -12.22 0.72
N GLN A 114 7.85 -11.81 1.76
CA GLN A 114 7.26 -10.47 1.78
C GLN A 114 8.31 -9.43 2.23
N PRO A 115 8.52 -8.35 1.45
CA PRO A 115 9.32 -7.21 1.90
C PRO A 115 8.87 -6.72 3.28
N THR A 116 9.78 -6.48 4.21
CA THR A 116 9.48 -5.55 5.31
C THR A 116 9.40 -4.16 4.69
N VAL A 117 8.50 -3.28 5.13
CA VAL A 117 8.45 -1.95 4.48
C VAL A 117 9.71 -1.14 4.80
N LEU A 118 10.44 -1.43 5.87
CA LEU A 118 11.81 -0.92 6.05
C LEU A 118 12.75 -1.35 4.91
N ARG A 119 12.62 -2.56 4.36
CA ARG A 119 13.34 -2.95 3.13
C ARG A 119 12.83 -2.21 1.90
N ILE A 120 11.53 -1.90 1.83
CA ILE A 120 10.98 -1.08 0.74
C ILE A 120 11.54 0.34 0.81
N ALA A 121 11.48 1.00 1.97
CA ALA A 121 12.00 2.34 2.20
C ALA A 121 13.51 2.42 1.98
N LEU A 122 14.28 1.48 2.55
CA LEU A 122 15.72 1.36 2.31
C LEU A 122 16.02 1.15 0.81
N GLY A 123 15.23 0.31 0.14
CA GLY A 123 15.33 0.10 -1.30
C GLY A 123 15.02 1.35 -2.12
N ALA A 124 13.99 2.10 -1.73
CA ALA A 124 13.57 3.35 -2.37
C ALA A 124 14.64 4.44 -2.19
N GLU A 125 15.19 4.61 -1.00
CA GLU A 125 16.29 5.54 -0.73
C GLU A 125 17.53 5.20 -1.56
N LEU A 126 17.96 3.93 -1.55
CA LEU A 126 19.09 3.47 -2.37
C LEU A 126 18.84 3.68 -3.87
N ARG A 127 17.58 3.52 -4.32
CA ARG A 127 17.18 3.81 -5.70
C ARG A 127 17.27 5.31 -6.01
N GLN A 128 16.80 6.18 -5.11
CA GLN A 128 16.87 7.62 -5.30
C GLN A 128 18.32 8.10 -5.39
N LEU A 129 19.18 7.67 -4.46
CA LEU A 129 20.61 7.99 -4.47
C LEU A 129 21.29 7.50 -5.76
N ARG A 130 20.96 6.28 -6.21
CA ARG A 130 21.50 5.76 -7.48
C ARG A 130 21.10 6.63 -8.67
N ILE A 131 19.83 7.01 -8.76
CA ILE A 131 19.30 7.83 -9.86
C ILE A 131 19.93 9.22 -9.82
N ALA A 132 19.99 9.84 -8.64
CA ALA A 132 20.61 11.16 -8.44
C ALA A 132 22.10 11.16 -8.82
N SER A 133 22.79 10.03 -8.61
CA SER A 133 24.20 9.85 -8.96
C SER A 133 24.42 9.42 -10.43
N GLY A 134 23.36 9.27 -11.22
CA GLY A 134 23.45 8.86 -12.63
C GLY A 134 23.93 7.42 -12.87
N ILE A 135 23.88 6.56 -11.85
CA ILE A 135 24.44 5.21 -11.90
C ILE A 135 23.39 4.21 -12.40
N SER A 136 23.78 3.28 -13.27
CA SER A 136 22.85 2.24 -13.73
C SER A 136 22.69 1.12 -12.68
N ARG A 137 21.59 0.36 -12.76
CA ARG A 137 21.41 -0.82 -11.90
C ARG A 137 22.46 -1.90 -12.16
N ALA A 138 22.97 -2.00 -13.39
CA ALA A 138 24.02 -2.93 -13.74
C ALA A 138 25.33 -2.58 -13.04
N ASP A 139 25.70 -1.29 -13.04
CA ASP A 139 26.93 -0.79 -12.38
C ASP A 139 26.84 -0.91 -10.85
N ALA A 140 25.69 -0.55 -10.28
CA ALA A 140 25.41 -0.76 -8.86
C ALA A 140 25.51 -2.25 -8.48
N GLY A 141 25.00 -3.13 -9.35
CA GLY A 141 25.09 -4.58 -9.17
C GLY A 141 26.55 -5.04 -9.16
N TRP A 142 27.33 -4.58 -10.13
CA TRP A 142 28.74 -4.93 -10.26
C TRP A 142 29.55 -4.54 -9.01
N ALA A 143 29.32 -3.33 -8.46
CA ALA A 143 30.00 -2.84 -7.27
C ALA A 143 29.86 -3.76 -6.04
N ILE A 144 28.68 -4.36 -5.85
CA ILE A 144 28.41 -5.29 -4.74
C ILE A 144 28.44 -6.77 -5.14
N ARG A 145 29.02 -7.09 -6.31
CA ARG A 145 29.11 -8.45 -6.85
C ARG A 145 27.73 -9.13 -6.96
N ALA A 146 26.75 -8.37 -7.45
CA ALA A 146 25.35 -8.74 -7.64
C ALA A 146 24.92 -8.58 -9.10
N SER A 147 23.81 -9.23 -9.48
CA SER A 147 23.17 -8.98 -10.76
C SER A 147 22.31 -7.72 -10.75
N GLU A 148 22.08 -7.14 -11.92
CA GLU A 148 21.10 -6.07 -12.11
C GLU A 148 19.71 -6.47 -11.56
N SER A 149 19.29 -7.71 -11.80
CA SER A 149 18.04 -8.26 -11.28
C SER A 149 18.01 -8.37 -9.75
N LYS A 150 19.16 -8.47 -9.08
CA LYS A 150 19.25 -8.38 -7.61
C LYS A 150 19.09 -6.92 -7.16
N ILE A 151 19.73 -5.94 -7.82
CA ILE A 151 19.54 -4.51 -7.53
C ILE A 151 18.07 -4.11 -7.72
N SER A 152 17.45 -4.50 -8.83
CA SER A 152 16.02 -4.22 -9.06
C SER A 152 15.13 -4.79 -7.96
N ARG A 153 15.36 -6.04 -7.52
CA ARG A 153 14.59 -6.62 -6.41
C ARG A 153 14.86 -5.91 -5.09
N LEU A 154 16.09 -5.49 -4.84
CA LEU A 154 16.52 -4.80 -3.63
C LEU A 154 15.90 -3.40 -3.54
N GLU A 155 15.94 -2.62 -4.63
CA GLU A 155 15.30 -1.30 -4.73
C GLU A 155 13.78 -1.37 -4.54
N ASN A 156 13.18 -2.52 -4.81
CA ASN A 156 11.75 -2.77 -4.60
C ASN A 156 11.48 -3.52 -3.27
N GLY A 157 12.46 -3.60 -2.37
CA GLY A 157 12.36 -4.26 -1.05
C GLY A 157 12.17 -5.78 -1.05
N ARG A 158 12.22 -6.44 -2.21
CA ARG A 158 11.94 -7.88 -2.38
C ARG A 158 13.04 -8.81 -1.87
N VAL A 159 14.22 -8.27 -1.60
CA VAL A 159 15.35 -9.01 -1.00
C VAL A 159 16.06 -8.12 0.00
N GLY A 160 16.55 -8.72 1.09
CA GLY A 160 17.40 -8.04 2.05
C GLY A 160 18.76 -7.66 1.47
N ILE A 161 19.45 -6.74 2.14
CA ILE A 161 20.79 -6.28 1.79
C ILE A 161 21.69 -6.39 3.02
N LYS A 162 22.96 -6.76 2.81
CA LYS A 162 23.95 -6.80 3.89
C LYS A 162 24.49 -5.40 4.13
N GLN A 163 24.83 -5.07 5.38
CA GLN A 163 25.39 -3.76 5.73
C GLN A 163 26.60 -3.39 4.87
N ARG A 164 27.52 -4.33 4.62
CA ARG A 164 28.67 -4.12 3.72
C ARG A 164 28.24 -3.68 2.31
N ASP A 165 27.20 -4.33 1.75
CA ASP A 165 26.74 -4.08 0.39
C ASP A 165 26.09 -2.67 0.34
N VAL A 166 25.47 -2.21 1.44
CA VAL A 166 24.96 -0.83 1.54
C VAL A 166 26.09 0.19 1.58
N VAL A 167 27.13 -0.04 2.38
CA VAL A 167 28.31 0.85 2.44
C VAL A 167 28.97 0.98 1.06
N ASP A 168 29.14 -0.14 0.36
CA ASP A 168 29.71 -0.18 -1.00
C ASP A 168 28.85 0.62 -2.00
N LEU A 169 27.52 0.50 -1.94
CA LEU A 169 26.61 1.28 -2.79
C LEU A 169 26.64 2.78 -2.45
N LEU A 170 26.62 3.14 -1.16
CA LEU A 170 26.69 4.54 -0.73
C LEU A 170 28.00 5.19 -1.20
N THR A 171 29.11 4.48 -1.07
CA THR A 171 30.42 4.93 -1.56
C THR A 171 30.39 5.14 -3.07
N LEU A 172 29.78 4.20 -3.82
CA LEU A 172 29.60 4.33 -5.27
C LEU A 172 28.73 5.55 -5.64
N TYR A 173 27.72 5.85 -4.83
CA TYR A 173 26.84 7.02 -5.01
C TYR A 173 27.47 8.33 -4.53
N GLY A 174 28.75 8.32 -4.12
CA GLY A 174 29.48 9.50 -3.66
C GLY A 174 29.17 9.92 -2.22
N ILE A 175 28.43 9.12 -1.47
CA ILE A 175 28.14 9.34 -0.05
C ILE A 175 29.29 8.80 0.78
N THR A 176 30.08 9.70 1.35
CA THR A 176 31.24 9.39 2.20
C THR A 176 31.10 9.93 3.62
N ASP A 177 30.00 10.63 3.91
CA ASP A 177 29.69 11.12 5.25
C ASP A 177 29.41 9.94 6.20
N GLN A 178 30.21 9.88 7.26
CA GLN A 178 30.19 8.77 8.21
C GLN A 178 28.87 8.70 8.99
N VAL A 179 28.25 9.86 9.27
CA VAL A 179 26.95 9.92 9.98
C VAL A 179 25.85 9.29 9.13
N THR A 180 25.81 9.62 7.85
CA THR A 180 24.86 9.05 6.88
C THR A 180 25.07 7.55 6.71
N ILE A 181 26.32 7.11 6.54
CA ILE A 181 26.67 5.68 6.39
C ILE A 181 26.25 4.88 7.62
N GLU A 182 26.52 5.39 8.82
CA GLU A 182 26.11 4.76 10.07
C GLU A 182 24.58 4.69 10.19
N SER A 183 23.86 5.71 9.70
CA SER A 183 22.42 5.67 9.73
C SER A 183 21.83 4.60 8.82
N PHE A 184 22.27 4.53 7.57
CA PHE A 184 21.92 3.43 6.66
C PHE A 184 22.28 2.06 7.26
N GLY A 185 23.39 1.96 7.99
CA GLY A 185 23.76 0.76 8.74
C GLY A 185 22.72 0.37 9.79
N ARG A 186 22.22 1.33 10.57
CA ARG A 186 21.11 1.10 11.51
C ARG A 186 19.82 0.69 10.80
N LEU A 187 19.50 1.30 9.66
CA LEU A 187 18.32 0.94 8.86
C LEU A 187 18.39 -0.50 8.33
N VAL A 188 19.56 -0.94 7.87
CA VAL A 188 19.77 -2.35 7.48
C VAL A 188 19.53 -3.27 8.67
N MET A 189 20.09 -2.93 9.84
CA MET A 189 19.88 -3.74 11.04
C MET A 189 18.39 -3.81 11.43
N GLN A 190 17.65 -2.70 11.33
CA GLN A 190 16.22 -2.64 11.61
C GLN A 190 15.38 -3.36 10.54
N ALA A 191 15.75 -3.23 9.26
CA ALA A 191 15.09 -3.89 8.14
C ALA A 191 15.28 -5.42 8.14
N GLU A 192 16.40 -5.88 8.71
CA GLU A 192 16.75 -7.28 8.93
C GLU A 192 16.37 -7.80 10.33
N GLN A 193 15.96 -6.93 11.26
CA GLN A 193 15.39 -7.34 12.55
C GLN A 193 14.06 -8.05 12.28
N THR A 194 14.10 -9.38 12.31
CA THR A 194 12.92 -10.23 12.33
C THR A 194 12.08 -9.88 13.54
N GLY A 195 11.03 -9.10 13.34
CA GLY A 195 10.08 -8.74 14.39
C GLY A 195 9.41 -9.95 15.03
N TRP A 196 8.86 -9.74 16.23
CA TRP A 196 8.18 -10.74 17.05
C TRP A 196 7.04 -11.48 16.32
N TRP A 197 6.50 -10.91 15.24
CA TRP A 197 5.44 -11.48 14.40
C TRP A 197 5.91 -12.57 13.41
N HIS A 198 7.23 -12.75 13.22
CA HIS A 198 7.77 -13.68 12.22
C HIS A 198 7.41 -15.16 12.47
N GLN A 199 7.18 -15.54 13.73
CA GLN A 199 6.81 -16.92 14.09
C GLN A 199 5.41 -17.32 13.59
N SER A 200 4.60 -16.36 13.14
CA SER A 200 3.24 -16.58 12.62
C SER A 200 2.99 -15.89 11.28
N ALA A 201 4.04 -15.42 10.61
CA ALA A 201 3.91 -14.61 9.40
C ALA A 201 3.26 -15.38 8.23
N ASP A 202 3.41 -16.71 8.18
CA ASP A 202 2.79 -17.63 7.20
C ASP A 202 1.27 -17.64 7.22
N GLN A 203 0.70 -17.23 8.34
CA GLN A 203 -0.74 -17.30 8.60
C GLN A 203 -1.38 -15.91 8.61
N LEU A 204 -0.61 -14.85 8.38
CA LEU A 204 -1.13 -13.49 8.34
C LEU A 204 -1.68 -13.14 6.96
N PRO A 205 -2.74 -12.32 6.88
CA PRO A 205 -3.16 -11.73 5.63
C PRO A 205 -1.98 -11.05 4.91
N SER A 206 -1.93 -11.29 3.61
CA SER A 206 -1.25 -10.46 2.60
C SER A 206 -0.93 -9.03 3.06
N GLY A 207 0.36 -8.68 3.25
CA GLY A 207 0.79 -7.30 3.48
C GLY A 207 0.77 -6.83 4.94
N LEU A 208 0.10 -7.55 5.85
CA LEU A 208 0.09 -7.25 7.28
C LEU A 208 1.49 -7.32 7.92
N PRO A 209 2.38 -8.30 7.60
CA PRO A 209 3.73 -8.31 8.16
C PRO A 209 4.54 -7.04 7.82
N ALA A 210 4.31 -6.50 6.62
CA ALA A 210 4.98 -5.31 6.13
C ALA A 210 4.53 -4.08 6.93
N TYR A 211 3.22 -3.91 7.12
CA TYR A 211 2.64 -2.84 7.94
C TYR A 211 3.08 -2.93 9.40
N VAL A 212 3.00 -4.11 10.02
CA VAL A 212 3.39 -4.30 11.43
C VAL A 212 4.87 -3.94 11.66
N SER A 213 5.73 -4.17 10.67
CA SER A 213 7.13 -3.74 10.72
C SER A 213 7.28 -2.21 10.79
N LEU A 214 6.49 -1.47 10.01
CA LEU A 214 6.49 -0.01 10.05
C LEU A 214 5.92 0.53 11.36
N GLU A 215 4.78 -0.02 11.76
CA GLU A 215 4.08 0.37 12.99
C GLU A 215 5.01 0.23 14.19
N ALA A 216 5.76 -0.88 14.28
CA ALA A 216 6.72 -1.12 15.35
C ALA A 216 7.91 -0.15 15.35
N SER A 217 8.26 0.40 14.19
CA SER A 217 9.41 1.31 14.00
C SER A 217 9.03 2.78 14.14
N ALA A 218 7.74 3.11 14.06
CA ALA A 218 7.26 4.48 14.14
C ALA A 218 7.47 5.08 15.55
N SER A 219 7.86 6.35 15.61
CA SER A 219 7.86 7.14 16.85
C SER A 219 6.55 7.91 17.05
N LEU A 220 5.86 8.20 15.96
CA LEU A 220 4.56 8.85 15.93
C LEU A 220 3.69 8.23 14.84
N ILE A 221 2.48 7.82 15.22
CA ILE A 221 1.44 7.33 14.33
C ILE A 221 0.31 8.34 14.35
N ARG A 222 -0.03 8.89 13.19
CA ARG A 222 -1.23 9.73 13.01
C ARG A 222 -2.20 8.98 12.12
N LEU A 223 -3.46 8.89 12.49
CA LEU A 223 -4.43 8.18 11.67
C LEU A 223 -5.80 8.83 11.70
N TYR A 224 -6.53 8.62 10.61
CA TYR A 224 -7.93 8.98 10.48
C TYR A 224 -8.73 7.74 10.10
N SER A 225 -9.82 7.49 10.83
CA SER A 225 -10.72 6.36 10.52
C SER A 225 -12.18 6.79 10.48
N THR A 226 -12.88 6.31 9.46
CA THR A 226 -14.26 6.69 9.14
C THR A 226 -15.30 5.62 9.47
N SER A 227 -14.89 4.34 9.48
CA SER A 227 -15.85 3.23 9.42
C SER A 227 -15.80 2.27 10.60
N HIS A 228 -14.67 2.20 11.30
CA HIS A 228 -14.42 1.31 12.43
C HIS A 228 -13.32 1.87 13.33
N ILE A 229 -13.28 1.46 14.59
CA ILE A 229 -12.21 1.85 15.52
C ILE A 229 -10.89 1.19 15.08
N PRO A 230 -9.78 1.93 14.94
CA PRO A 230 -8.48 1.41 14.51
C PRO A 230 -7.90 0.32 15.41
N ASP A 231 -7.18 -0.64 14.84
CA ASP A 231 -6.62 -1.82 15.52
C ASP A 231 -5.87 -1.53 16.83
N LEU A 232 -5.10 -0.45 16.87
CA LEU A 232 -4.33 -0.04 18.06
C LEU A 232 -5.19 0.46 19.23
N LEU A 233 -6.49 0.66 19.00
CA LEU A 233 -7.44 1.20 19.96
C LEU A 233 -8.54 0.20 20.34
N GLN A 234 -8.49 -1.04 19.84
CA GLN A 234 -9.57 -2.03 20.00
C GLN A 234 -9.42 -2.88 21.27
N THR A 235 -10.52 -3.21 21.92
CA THR A 235 -10.61 -4.32 22.86
C THR A 235 -10.56 -5.66 22.12
N PRO A 236 -10.15 -6.76 22.77
CA PRO A 236 -10.14 -8.08 22.14
C PRO A 236 -11.50 -8.50 21.57
N ASP A 237 -12.59 -8.18 22.25
CA ASP A 237 -13.94 -8.56 21.82
C ASP A 237 -14.41 -7.75 20.61
N TYR A 238 -14.10 -6.45 20.57
CA TYR A 238 -14.36 -5.63 19.38
C TYR A 238 -13.49 -6.07 18.19
N ALA A 239 -12.22 -6.40 18.44
CA ALA A 239 -11.32 -6.94 17.42
C ALA A 239 -11.88 -8.25 16.84
N ARG A 240 -12.35 -9.16 17.68
CA ARG A 240 -12.99 -10.41 17.25
C ARG A 240 -14.21 -10.15 16.37
N ALA A 241 -15.09 -9.23 16.78
CA ALA A 241 -16.30 -8.91 16.03
C ALA A 241 -15.99 -8.29 14.64
N THR A 242 -15.01 -7.39 14.56
CA THR A 242 -14.62 -6.78 13.28
C THR A 242 -13.90 -7.77 12.35
N LEU A 243 -13.04 -8.64 12.90
CA LEU A 243 -12.34 -9.67 12.12
C LEU A 243 -13.31 -10.70 11.53
N GLN A 244 -14.36 -11.09 12.27
CA GLN A 244 -15.40 -12.00 11.76
C GLN A 244 -16.12 -11.44 10.53
N LEU A 245 -16.32 -10.12 10.46
CA LEU A 245 -16.95 -9.46 9.32
C LEU A 245 -16.03 -9.37 8.09
N GLY A 246 -14.72 -9.23 8.30
CA GLY A 246 -13.73 -9.12 7.23
C GLY A 246 -13.24 -10.46 6.68
N LEU A 247 -13.14 -11.50 7.52
CA LEU A 247 -12.54 -12.79 7.19
C LEU A 247 -13.53 -13.85 6.69
N GLY A 248 -14.84 -13.60 6.78
CA GLY A 248 -15.86 -14.61 6.49
C GLY A 248 -15.80 -15.82 7.43
N THR A 249 -16.31 -16.97 7.00
CA THR A 249 -16.27 -18.25 7.75
C THR A 249 -14.90 -18.93 7.65
N ARG A 250 -13.90 -18.36 8.34
CA ARG A 250 -12.60 -19.02 8.58
C ARG A 250 -12.60 -19.89 9.84
N PRO A 251 -11.69 -20.86 9.97
CA PRO A 251 -11.56 -21.69 11.17
C PRO A 251 -11.32 -20.83 12.42
N SER A 252 -11.95 -21.17 13.55
CA SER A 252 -11.88 -20.40 14.80
C SER A 252 -10.45 -20.15 15.31
N GLY A 253 -9.51 -21.06 15.04
CA GLY A 253 -8.10 -20.91 15.41
C GLY A 253 -7.35 -19.79 14.69
N GLU A 254 -7.75 -19.41 13.48
CA GLU A 254 -7.14 -18.28 12.75
C GLU A 254 -7.62 -16.93 13.29
N LEU A 255 -8.89 -16.88 13.73
CA LEU A 255 -9.49 -15.69 14.33
C LEU A 255 -8.78 -15.31 15.63
N GLU A 256 -8.61 -16.25 16.56
CA GLU A 256 -7.97 -15.94 17.84
C GLU A 256 -6.51 -15.54 17.70
N ARG A 257 -5.75 -16.15 16.78
CA ARG A 257 -4.39 -15.68 16.48
C ARG A 257 -4.37 -14.27 15.92
N SER A 258 -5.34 -13.90 15.10
CA SER A 258 -5.47 -12.54 14.56
C SER A 258 -5.82 -11.53 15.66
N VAL A 259 -6.65 -11.92 16.63
CA VAL A 259 -6.96 -11.12 17.82
C VAL A 259 -5.70 -10.97 18.69
N GLU A 260 -4.99 -12.06 18.97
CA GLU A 260 -3.72 -12.05 19.72
C GLU A 260 -2.68 -11.14 19.07
N LEU A 261 -2.56 -11.17 17.74
CA LEU A 261 -1.68 -10.27 17.00
C LEU A 261 -2.06 -8.80 17.23
N ARG A 262 -3.35 -8.44 17.17
CA ARG A 262 -3.81 -7.07 17.44
C ARG A 262 -3.49 -6.63 18.88
N VAL A 263 -3.75 -7.50 19.86
CA VAL A 263 -3.41 -7.24 21.28
C VAL A 263 -1.90 -7.07 21.47
N GLN A 264 -1.09 -7.88 20.78
CA GLN A 264 0.35 -7.78 20.86
C GLN A 264 0.87 -6.48 20.22
N ARG A 265 0.26 -6.02 19.12
CA ARG A 265 0.58 -4.72 18.49
C ARG A 265 0.32 -3.53 19.42
N GLN A 266 -0.75 -3.58 20.22
CA GLN A 266 -1.10 -2.53 21.18
C GLN A 266 -0.06 -2.33 22.29
N LYS A 267 0.78 -3.34 22.57
CA LYS A 267 1.89 -3.19 23.53
C LYS A 267 2.90 -2.11 23.12
N SER A 268 2.92 -1.70 21.85
CA SER A 268 3.72 -0.56 21.37
C SER A 268 3.30 0.78 22.01
N LEU A 269 2.03 0.94 22.39
CA LEU A 269 1.51 2.13 23.07
C LEU A 269 1.88 2.17 24.55
N THR A 270 2.08 1.00 25.17
CA THR A 270 2.28 0.87 26.63
C THR A 270 3.68 0.44 27.03
N ARG A 271 4.61 0.27 26.07
CA ARG A 271 6.01 -0.07 26.36
C ARG A 271 6.69 1.02 27.20
N GLN A 272 7.54 0.61 28.13
CA GLN A 272 8.23 1.53 29.05
C GLN A 272 9.31 2.36 28.35
N ASP A 273 10.01 1.78 27.38
CA ASP A 273 11.05 2.47 26.61
C ASP A 273 10.47 3.08 25.34
N GLN A 274 10.53 4.41 25.23
CA GLN A 274 10.06 5.21 24.09
C GLN A 274 8.69 4.76 23.54
N PRO A 275 7.58 4.86 24.31
CA PRO A 275 6.27 4.47 23.82
C PRO A 275 5.90 5.22 22.54
N VAL A 276 5.25 4.52 21.61
CA VAL A 276 4.80 5.14 20.37
C VAL A 276 3.78 6.22 20.70
N ARG A 277 3.94 7.41 20.11
CA ARG A 277 2.92 8.46 20.19
C ARG A 277 1.84 8.18 19.17
N LEU A 278 0.58 8.22 19.59
CA LEU A 278 -0.57 8.01 18.73
C LEU A 278 -1.42 9.26 18.71
N TRP A 279 -1.78 9.73 17.51
CA TRP A 279 -2.84 10.71 17.31
C TRP A 279 -3.89 10.14 16.36
N ALA A 280 -5.03 9.76 16.92
CA ALA A 280 -6.16 9.23 16.19
C ALA A 280 -7.29 10.26 16.08
N ILE A 281 -7.79 10.48 14.88
CA ILE A 281 -9.04 11.19 14.64
C ILE A 281 -10.07 10.14 14.19
N LEU A 282 -11.18 10.05 14.91
CA LEU A 282 -12.23 9.06 14.68
C LEU A 282 -13.50 9.77 14.23
N ASP A 283 -14.04 9.40 13.07
CA ASP A 283 -15.37 9.84 12.67
C ASP A 283 -16.43 9.27 13.61
N GLU A 284 -17.43 10.07 13.97
CA GLU A 284 -18.54 9.63 14.82
C GLU A 284 -19.27 8.39 14.26
N ALA A 285 -19.29 8.17 12.94
CA ALA A 285 -19.85 6.97 12.33
C ALA A 285 -19.13 5.69 12.79
N ALA A 286 -17.81 5.73 13.01
CA ALA A 286 -17.04 4.59 13.52
C ALA A 286 -17.41 4.26 14.98
N LEU A 287 -17.89 5.25 15.74
CA LEU A 287 -18.21 5.14 17.16
C LEU A 287 -19.69 4.81 17.43
N ARG A 288 -20.55 4.84 16.41
CA ARG A 288 -21.98 4.53 16.54
C ARG A 288 -22.40 3.19 15.95
N ARG A 289 -21.52 2.52 15.20
CA ARG A 289 -21.81 1.18 14.64
C ARG A 289 -21.56 0.11 15.71
N PRO A 290 -22.59 -0.67 16.12
CA PRO A 290 -22.47 -1.63 17.23
C PRO A 290 -21.79 -2.94 16.79
N PHE A 291 -20.52 -2.88 16.41
CA PHE A 291 -19.75 -4.08 16.09
C PHE A 291 -19.66 -4.98 17.32
N GLY A 292 -20.07 -6.25 17.17
CA GLY A 292 -20.13 -7.20 18.29
C GLY A 292 -21.34 -7.00 19.22
N GLY A 293 -22.25 -6.11 18.88
CA GLY A 293 -23.42 -5.77 19.68
C GLY A 293 -23.15 -4.69 20.73
N VAL A 294 -24.21 -4.30 21.43
CA VAL A 294 -24.24 -3.17 22.38
C VAL A 294 -23.19 -3.35 23.49
N THR A 295 -23.14 -4.52 24.13
CA THR A 295 -22.20 -4.81 25.23
C THR A 295 -20.74 -4.63 24.82
N VAL A 296 -20.36 -5.15 23.65
CA VAL A 296 -18.99 -5.04 23.12
C VAL A 296 -18.66 -3.59 22.79
N MET A 297 -19.60 -2.87 22.16
CA MET A 297 -19.38 -1.48 21.78
C MET A 297 -19.23 -0.56 22.99
N ARG A 298 -20.00 -0.80 24.07
CA ARG A 298 -19.85 -0.06 25.32
C ARG A 298 -18.47 -0.24 25.94
N ALA A 299 -18.05 -1.49 26.12
CA ALA A 299 -16.72 -1.81 26.66
C ALA A 299 -15.61 -1.20 25.80
N GLN A 300 -15.81 -1.16 24.48
CA GLN A 300 -14.92 -0.51 23.55
C GLN A 300 -14.86 1.02 23.74
N LEU A 301 -15.98 1.70 23.92
CA LEU A 301 -16.01 3.16 24.16
C LEU A 301 -15.39 3.51 25.52
N GLU A 302 -15.68 2.74 26.57
CA GLU A 302 -15.04 2.87 27.89
C GLU A 302 -13.52 2.69 27.79
N HIS A 303 -13.07 1.73 26.97
CA HIS A 303 -11.66 1.53 26.68
C HIS A 303 -11.01 2.74 25.98
N LEU A 304 -11.69 3.37 25.01
CA LEU A 304 -11.20 4.61 24.38
C LEU A 304 -11.08 5.75 25.39
N ILE A 305 -12.03 5.88 26.32
CA ILE A 305 -11.97 6.88 27.40
C ILE A 305 -10.74 6.64 28.27
N MET A 306 -10.44 5.39 28.62
CA MET A 306 -9.24 5.02 29.37
C MET A 306 -7.95 5.32 28.59
N LEU A 307 -7.87 4.93 27.31
CA LEU A 307 -6.70 5.20 26.46
C LEU A 307 -6.45 6.70 26.28
N SER A 308 -7.50 7.52 26.17
CA SER A 308 -7.37 8.99 26.04
C SER A 308 -6.72 9.68 27.24
N GLN A 309 -6.53 8.98 28.36
CA GLN A 309 -5.84 9.48 29.54
C GLN A 309 -4.33 9.27 29.48
N GLN A 310 -3.83 8.44 28.56
CA GLN A 310 -2.40 8.19 28.42
C GLN A 310 -1.69 9.38 27.78
N PRO A 311 -0.51 9.79 28.27
CA PRO A 311 0.18 10.99 27.79
C PRO A 311 0.68 10.88 26.34
N ASN A 312 0.87 9.66 25.83
CA ASN A 312 1.30 9.39 24.46
C ASN A 312 0.13 9.10 23.50
N VAL A 313 -1.13 9.13 23.96
CA VAL A 313 -2.30 8.83 23.13
C VAL A 313 -3.23 10.04 23.07
N THR A 314 -3.38 10.61 21.89
CA THR A 314 -4.34 11.67 21.58
C THR A 314 -5.46 11.09 20.73
N ILE A 315 -6.69 11.13 21.24
CA ILE A 315 -7.89 10.76 20.48
C ILE A 315 -8.71 12.02 20.30
N GLN A 316 -9.15 12.28 19.08
CA GLN A 316 -10.17 13.28 18.75
C GLN A 316 -11.32 12.59 18.03
N VAL A 317 -12.53 13.11 18.21
CA VAL A 317 -13.72 12.63 17.52
C VAL A 317 -14.15 13.73 16.56
N LEU A 318 -14.39 13.39 15.29
CA LEU A 318 -15.00 14.29 14.32
C LEU A 318 -16.53 14.05 14.36
N PRO A 319 -17.30 14.94 15.01
CA PRO A 319 -18.74 14.75 15.17
C PRO A 319 -19.48 15.08 13.87
N PHE A 320 -20.67 14.51 13.69
CA PHE A 320 -21.52 14.79 12.52
C PHE A 320 -21.88 16.28 12.37
N SER A 321 -21.89 17.03 13.47
CA SER A 321 -22.14 18.48 13.46
C SER A 321 -21.07 19.29 12.73
N CYS A 322 -19.86 18.74 12.55
CA CYS A 322 -18.79 19.40 11.81
C CYS A 322 -18.94 19.27 10.28
N GLY A 323 -19.96 18.54 9.81
CA GLY A 323 -20.13 18.21 8.39
C GLY A 323 -19.37 16.95 7.98
N GLY A 324 -19.59 16.48 6.75
CA GLY A 324 -18.89 15.32 6.23
C GLY A 324 -17.48 15.68 5.73
N SER A 325 -16.48 14.87 6.10
CA SER A 325 -15.18 14.90 5.44
C SER A 325 -15.18 13.90 4.29
N MET A 326 -14.81 14.34 3.08
CA MET A 326 -14.57 13.43 1.94
C MET A 326 -13.25 12.67 2.04
N THR A 327 -12.53 12.83 3.16
CA THR A 327 -11.23 12.19 3.37
C THR A 327 -11.42 10.70 3.61
N GLU A 328 -10.67 9.87 2.90
CA GLU A 328 -10.64 8.43 3.13
C GLU A 328 -9.81 8.10 4.38
N ALA A 329 -9.95 6.89 4.92
CA ALA A 329 -9.13 6.47 6.05
C ALA A 329 -7.66 6.31 5.62
N PHE A 330 -6.74 6.78 6.46
CA PHE A 330 -5.29 6.67 6.22
C PHE A 330 -4.51 6.65 7.53
N THR A 331 -3.29 6.12 7.47
CA THR A 331 -2.33 6.14 8.58
C THR A 331 -1.01 6.74 8.11
N LEU A 332 -0.54 7.79 8.77
CA LEU A 332 0.77 8.41 8.59
C LEU A 332 1.72 7.93 9.70
N LEU A 333 2.79 7.25 9.28
CA LEU A 333 3.82 6.69 10.14
C LEU A 333 5.06 7.57 10.07
N GLN A 334 5.50 8.06 11.23
CA GLN A 334 6.62 8.99 11.35
C GLN A 334 7.74 8.42 12.22
N TYR A 335 8.98 8.59 11.77
CA TYR A 335 10.15 7.97 12.35
C TYR A 335 11.01 9.00 13.11
N PRO A 336 11.74 8.58 14.16
CA PRO A 336 12.50 9.50 15.01
C PRO A 336 13.77 10.05 14.35
N HIS A 337 14.23 9.45 13.25
CA HIS A 337 15.44 9.83 12.52
C HIS A 337 15.07 10.27 11.10
N THR A 338 15.70 11.32 10.60
CA THR A 338 15.53 11.89 9.24
C THR A 338 15.85 10.90 8.11
N ASP A 339 16.45 9.77 8.44
CA ASP A 339 16.97 8.78 7.47
C ASP A 339 15.91 7.78 7.03
N LEU A 340 14.73 7.78 7.65
CA LEU A 340 13.57 7.06 7.14
C LEU A 340 12.53 8.04 6.62
N PRO A 341 12.10 7.90 5.36
CA PRO A 341 10.97 8.68 4.87
C PRO A 341 9.74 8.30 5.69
N ASN A 342 8.95 9.31 6.06
CA ASN A 342 7.63 9.07 6.63
C ASN A 342 6.76 8.34 5.59
N VAL A 343 5.88 7.47 6.04
CA VAL A 343 5.08 6.63 5.14
C VAL A 343 3.61 6.85 5.40
N VAL A 344 2.84 7.08 4.34
CA VAL A 344 1.38 7.01 4.37
C VAL A 344 0.96 5.60 3.98
N HIS A 345 0.16 4.96 4.81
CA HIS A 345 -0.49 3.70 4.55
C HIS A 345 -1.98 3.93 4.25
N LEU A 346 -2.39 3.43 3.08
CA LEU A 346 -3.78 3.41 2.64
C LEU A 346 -4.22 1.95 2.54
N GLU A 347 -5.17 1.58 3.39
CA GLU A 347 -5.73 0.24 3.40
C GLU A 347 -6.84 0.12 2.36
N GLN A 348 -6.72 -0.87 1.48
CA GLN A 348 -7.75 -1.25 0.52
C GLN A 348 -8.20 -2.68 0.83
N ARG A 349 -9.41 -3.04 0.38
CA ARG A 349 -10.00 -4.35 0.71
C ARG A 349 -9.15 -5.56 0.30
N THR A 350 -8.33 -5.41 -0.73
CA THR A 350 -7.51 -6.49 -1.30
C THR A 350 -6.02 -6.17 -1.30
N SER A 351 -5.63 -4.95 -0.94
CA SER A 351 -4.26 -4.44 -1.06
C SER A 351 -3.96 -3.38 -0.03
N SER A 352 -2.68 -3.05 0.12
CA SER A 352 -2.24 -1.87 0.87
C SER A 352 -1.33 -1.06 -0.01
N LEU A 353 -1.54 0.25 -0.03
CA LEU A 353 -0.67 1.20 -0.71
C LEU A 353 0.17 1.92 0.33
N TYR A 354 1.47 2.04 0.06
CA TYR A 354 2.42 2.76 0.88
C TYR A 354 2.98 3.90 0.04
N LEU A 355 2.78 5.13 0.49
CA LEU A 355 3.30 6.33 -0.16
C LEU A 355 4.44 6.88 0.69
N ASP A 356 5.61 7.01 0.08
CA ASP A 356 6.83 7.53 0.66
C ASP A 356 7.38 8.75 -0.11
N ASP A 357 6.70 9.15 -1.19
CA ASP A 357 7.04 10.37 -1.92
C ASP A 357 6.79 11.60 -1.02
N PRO A 358 7.76 12.52 -0.88
CA PRO A 358 7.62 13.69 -0.03
C PRO A 358 6.38 14.54 -0.33
N SER A 359 5.96 14.65 -1.58
CA SER A 359 4.80 15.45 -1.97
C SER A 359 3.48 14.80 -1.53
N ASP A 360 3.38 13.48 -1.65
CA ASP A 360 2.22 12.71 -1.16
C ASP A 360 2.15 12.77 0.38
N VAL A 361 3.29 12.56 1.06
CA VAL A 361 3.37 12.62 2.53
C VAL A 361 2.94 13.99 3.05
N ASP A 362 3.41 15.06 2.42
CA ASP A 362 3.07 16.44 2.80
C ASP A 362 1.60 16.77 2.55
N TYR A 363 1.01 16.22 1.48
CA TYR A 363 -0.41 16.33 1.22
C TYR A 363 -1.23 15.67 2.34
N TYR A 364 -0.94 14.41 2.71
CA TYR A 364 -1.64 13.71 3.79
C TYR A 364 -1.39 14.32 5.17
N ARG A 365 -0.21 14.89 5.41
CA ARG A 365 0.09 15.67 6.62
C ARG A 365 -0.82 16.89 6.73
N THR A 366 -0.97 17.65 5.63
CA THR A 366 -1.87 18.80 5.56
C THR A 366 -3.33 18.39 5.79
N LEU A 367 -3.76 17.26 5.21
CA LEU A 367 -5.09 16.70 5.45
C LEU A 367 -5.30 16.35 6.93
N MET A 368 -4.33 15.67 7.55
CA MET A 368 -4.39 15.30 8.97
C MET A 368 -4.49 16.55 9.87
N ASP A 369 -3.68 17.57 9.60
CA ASP A 369 -3.69 18.82 10.36
C ASP A 369 -5.03 19.55 10.17
N GLY A 370 -5.58 19.56 8.95
CA GLY A 370 -6.90 20.11 8.65
C GLY A 370 -8.05 19.39 9.38
N LEU A 371 -8.00 18.06 9.46
CA LEU A 371 -8.95 17.26 10.26
C LEU A 371 -8.83 17.60 11.75
N GLY A 372 -7.61 17.77 12.26
CA GLY A 372 -7.36 18.14 13.65
C GLY A 372 -7.87 19.53 14.04
N VAL A 373 -7.96 20.46 13.08
CA VAL A 373 -8.57 21.79 13.29
C VAL A 373 -10.10 21.70 13.28
N GLN A 374 -10.69 20.83 12.47
CA GLN A 374 -12.14 20.64 12.38
C GLN A 374 -12.71 19.87 13.56
N ALA A 375 -11.97 18.88 14.06
CA ALA A 375 -12.38 18.10 15.21
C ALA A 375 -12.27 18.94 16.50
N PRO A 376 -13.23 18.80 17.44
CA PRO A 376 -13.08 19.36 18.78
C PRO A 376 -11.75 18.98 19.43
N ALA A 377 -11.21 19.91 20.21
CA ALA A 377 -9.95 19.72 20.91
C ALA A 377 -9.94 18.42 21.75
N PRO A 378 -8.77 17.76 21.93
CA PRO A 378 -8.67 16.47 22.63
C PRO A 378 -9.33 16.44 24.03
N GLY A 379 -9.36 17.59 24.72
CA GLY A 379 -10.01 17.71 26.02
C GLY A 379 -11.53 17.44 26.00
N LYS A 380 -12.19 17.61 24.86
CA LYS A 380 -13.63 17.35 24.65
C LYS A 380 -13.95 15.90 24.27
N THR A 381 -12.94 15.12 23.89
CA THR A 381 -13.12 13.74 23.42
C THR A 381 -13.85 12.87 24.44
N ARG A 382 -13.52 12.98 25.73
CA ARG A 382 -14.15 12.18 26.78
C ARG A 382 -15.64 12.51 26.93
N ASP A 383 -16.01 13.78 26.90
CA ASP A 383 -17.41 14.22 26.96
C ASP A 383 -18.21 13.68 25.76
N ILE A 384 -17.62 13.72 24.56
CA ILE A 384 -18.23 13.21 23.34
C ILE A 384 -18.40 11.69 23.43
N LEU A 385 -17.37 10.95 23.84
CA LEU A 385 -17.44 9.49 24.01
C LEU A 385 -18.46 9.09 25.07
N SER A 386 -18.52 9.78 26.21
CA SER A 386 -19.53 9.55 27.23
C SER A 386 -20.95 9.84 26.73
N THR A 387 -21.12 10.87 25.89
CA THR A 387 -22.42 11.15 25.26
C THR A 387 -22.81 10.03 24.30
N ILE A 388 -21.89 9.55 23.46
CA ILE A 388 -22.15 8.41 22.57
C ILE A 388 -22.44 7.14 23.37
N LEU A 389 -21.79 6.93 24.52
CA LEU A 389 -22.03 5.77 25.38
C LEU A 389 -23.50 5.70 25.84
N THR A 390 -24.14 6.84 26.11
CA THR A 390 -25.56 6.87 26.51
C THR A 390 -26.53 6.38 25.43
N PHE A 391 -26.14 6.48 24.15
CA PHE A 391 -26.92 5.90 23.05
C PHE A 391 -27.03 4.38 23.16
N PHE A 392 -26.10 3.73 23.85
CA PHE A 392 -26.06 2.29 24.09
C PHE A 392 -26.58 1.87 25.47
N ASP A 393 -27.12 2.81 26.26
CA ASP A 393 -27.83 2.51 27.52
C ASP A 393 -29.33 2.21 27.31
N ALA A 394 -29.89 2.64 26.17
CA ALA A 394 -31.27 2.42 25.76
C ALA A 394 -31.42 1.10 24.98
#